data_AF-A0A192S1Z3-F1
#
_entry.id   AF-A0A192S1Z3-F1
#
_cell.length_a   1.000
_cell.length_b   1.000
_cell.length_c   1.000
_cell.angle_alpha   90.00
_cell.angle_beta   90.00
_cell.angle_gamma   90.00
#
_symmetry.space_group_name_H-M   'P 1'
#
loop_
_entity.id
_entity.type
_entity.pdbx_description
1 polymer ?
#
loop_
_entity_poly.entity_id
_entity_poly.type
_entity_poly.pdbx_seq_one_letter_code
_entity_poly.pdbx_strand_id
1 'polypeptide(L)'
;MTIINNTIENSLENIANISSMMNIDELLVFSLNLENTETKVIRLDVPTKIVYINISIENFIESILHNEKNDFWKHNLNSLYILRDGDYLDLHVIFETINNRKVQVVRGSSQKSHVVSPIDSRLSCYMMILYNMNYQKFSENNAFNYMNKKRYLPTF
;
A
#
# COMPACT_ATOMS: atom_id res chain seq x y z
N MET A 1 -5.35 -7.48 -0.74
CA MET A 1 -5.27 -6.15 -1.37
C MET A 1 -6.47 -5.36 -0.91
N THR A 2 -6.35 -4.06 -0.68
CA THR A 2 -7.52 -3.22 -0.35
C THR A 2 -7.35 -1.83 -0.94
N ILE A 3 -8.48 -1.23 -1.33
CA ILE A 3 -8.58 0.14 -1.85
C ILE A 3 -9.35 0.93 -0.79
N ILE A 4 -8.80 2.05 -0.34
CA ILE A 4 -9.32 2.87 0.75
C ILE A 4 -9.65 4.26 0.21
N ASN A 5 -10.88 4.72 0.45
CA ASN A 5 -11.34 6.03 -0.02
C ASN A 5 -11.18 7.16 1.01
N ASN A 6 -10.69 6.86 2.22
CA ASN A 6 -10.50 7.85 3.29
C ASN A 6 -9.10 8.50 3.26
N THR A 7 -9.01 9.72 3.81
CA THR A 7 -7.77 10.46 4.03
C THR A 7 -6.97 9.84 5.17
N ILE A 8 -5.85 9.20 4.83
CA ILE A 8 -4.99 8.44 5.75
C ILE A 8 -4.17 9.37 6.66
N GLU A 9 -4.00 10.63 6.25
CA GLU A 9 -3.22 11.65 6.95
C GLU A 9 -3.66 11.83 8.41
N ASN A 10 -4.95 11.70 8.70
CA ASN A 10 -5.51 11.85 10.05
C ASN A 10 -5.27 10.62 10.95
N SER A 11 -4.69 9.54 10.43
CA SER A 11 -4.46 8.28 11.15
C SER A 11 -2.98 7.90 11.25
N LEU A 12 -2.07 8.79 10.86
CA LEU A 12 -0.62 8.51 10.85
C LEU A 12 -0.07 8.16 12.25
N GLU A 13 -0.57 8.79 13.31
CA GLU A 13 -0.17 8.44 14.69
C GLU A 13 -0.61 7.03 15.08
N ASN A 14 -1.82 6.62 14.69
CA ASN A 14 -2.28 5.25 14.94
C ASN A 14 -1.49 4.23 14.12
N ILE A 15 -1.14 4.58 12.88
CA ILE A 15 -0.24 3.80 12.04
C ILE A 15 1.11 3.63 12.72
N ALA A 16 1.68 4.70 13.26
CA ALA A 16 2.97 4.66 13.94
C ALA A 16 2.94 3.81 15.21
N ASN A 17 1.92 3.97 16.06
CA ASN A 17 1.74 3.20 17.28
C ASN A 17 1.69 1.69 17.00
N ILE A 18 0.92 1.27 16.00
CA ILE A 18 0.77 -0.15 15.69
C ILE A 18 2.00 -0.68 14.95
N SER A 19 2.62 0.12 14.08
CA SER A 19 3.90 -0.26 13.44
C SER A 19 4.98 -0.55 14.48
N SER A 20 5.02 0.23 15.56
CA SER A 20 5.92 -0.01 16.70
C SER A 20 5.62 -1.34 17.39
N MET A 21 4.35 -1.69 17.58
CA MET A 21 3.95 -3.02 18.11
C MET A 21 4.39 -4.18 17.21
N MET A 22 4.60 -3.92 15.92
CA MET A 22 5.09 -4.91 14.94
C MET A 22 6.62 -4.93 14.84
N ASN A 23 7.35 -4.17 15.66
CA ASN A 23 8.80 -3.97 15.57
C ASN A 23 9.24 -3.43 14.20
N ILE A 24 8.48 -2.48 13.65
CA ILE A 24 8.84 -1.75 12.44
C ILE A 24 9.46 -0.42 12.87
N ASP A 25 10.73 -0.21 12.54
CA ASP A 25 11.46 1.03 12.87
C ASP A 25 11.07 2.21 11.98
N GLU A 26 10.82 1.91 10.69
CA GLU A 26 10.38 2.87 9.69
C GLU A 26 9.36 2.23 8.74
N LEU A 27 8.25 2.94 8.49
CA LEU A 27 7.23 2.57 7.51
C LEU A 27 7.07 3.71 6.50
N LEU A 28 7.29 3.38 5.23
CA LEU A 28 7.01 4.24 4.10
C LEU A 28 5.57 4.01 3.64
N VAL A 29 4.80 5.08 3.48
CA VAL A 29 3.41 5.01 2.99
C VAL A 29 3.30 5.83 1.72
N PHE A 30 3.18 5.15 0.58
CA PHE A 30 2.98 5.79 -0.72
C PHE A 30 1.50 5.84 -1.05
N SER A 31 0.94 7.05 -1.16
CA SER A 31 -0.38 7.29 -1.75
C SER A 31 -0.17 7.68 -3.21
N LEU A 32 -0.45 6.74 -4.13
CA LEU A 32 -0.23 6.86 -5.56
C LEU A 32 -1.50 7.39 -6.22
N ASN A 33 -1.42 8.55 -6.87
CA ASN A 33 -2.54 9.13 -7.61
C ASN A 33 -2.36 8.91 -9.12
N LEU A 34 -3.45 8.49 -9.77
CA LEU A 34 -3.53 8.42 -11.24
C LEU A 34 -3.42 9.80 -11.88
N GLU A 35 -4.04 10.79 -11.25
CA GLU A 35 -3.97 12.17 -11.71
C GLU A 35 -2.63 12.81 -11.32
N ASN A 36 -2.21 13.79 -12.12
CA ASN A 36 -0.99 14.52 -11.83
C ASN A 36 -1.21 15.42 -10.60
N THR A 37 -0.71 14.99 -9.46
CA THR A 37 -0.78 15.71 -8.18
C THR A 37 0.60 16.15 -7.75
N GLU A 38 0.71 17.33 -7.15
CA GLU A 38 1.94 17.75 -6.50
C GLU A 38 2.39 16.75 -5.42
N THR A 39 3.69 16.46 -5.41
CA THR A 39 4.28 15.55 -4.43
C THR A 39 4.24 16.20 -3.05
N LYS A 40 3.52 15.58 -2.12
CA LYS A 40 3.44 16.01 -0.71
C LYS A 40 4.09 14.96 0.17
N VAL A 41 5.01 15.38 1.03
CA VAL A 41 5.71 14.51 1.97
C VAL A 41 5.39 14.95 3.40
N ILE A 42 4.87 14.04 4.20
CA ILE A 42 4.61 14.23 5.62
C ILE A 42 5.50 13.24 6.38
N ARG A 43 6.19 13.73 7.41
CA ARG A 43 7.02 12.91 8.30
C ARG A 43 6.47 12.98 9.71
N LEU A 44 6.32 11.82 10.33
CA LEU A 44 5.93 11.68 11.71
C LEU A 44 6.94 10.75 12.39
N ASP A 45 7.37 11.11 13.60
CA ASP A 45 8.43 10.40 14.32
C ASP A 45 7.99 10.07 15.75
N VAL A 46 6.90 9.30 15.89
CA VAL A 46 6.33 8.90 17.17
C VAL A 46 5.42 7.68 16.99
N PRO A 47 5.61 6.55 17.69
CA PRO A 47 6.86 5.93 18.18
C PRO A 47 7.68 5.21 17.09
N THR A 48 7.10 5.05 15.88
CA THR A 48 7.79 4.57 14.67
C THR A 48 7.91 5.72 13.69
N LYS A 49 8.98 5.74 12.90
CA LYS A 49 9.13 6.72 11.83
C LYS A 49 8.17 6.41 10.68
N ILE A 50 7.18 7.27 10.47
CA ILE A 50 6.26 7.20 9.34
C ILE A 50 6.62 8.28 8.33
N VAL A 51 6.83 7.86 7.07
CA VAL A 51 7.01 8.78 5.95
C VAL A 51 5.85 8.57 4.99
N TYR A 52 4.90 9.49 5.01
CA TYR A 52 3.79 9.50 4.07
C TYR A 52 4.15 10.34 2.84
N ILE A 53 4.03 9.75 1.67
CA ILE A 53 4.37 10.34 0.38
C ILE A 53 3.12 10.26 -0.51
N ASN A 54 2.47 11.38 -0.73
CA ASN A 54 1.45 11.52 -1.75
C ASN A 54 2.12 11.95 -3.06
N ILE A 55 2.00 11.15 -4.10
CA ILE A 55 2.76 11.33 -5.35
C ILE A 55 1.94 10.83 -6.54
N SER A 56 2.11 11.45 -7.71
CA SER A 56 1.56 10.90 -8.95
C SER A 56 2.29 9.62 -9.36
N ILE A 57 1.61 8.73 -10.08
CA ILE A 57 2.21 7.50 -10.59
C ILE A 57 3.44 7.80 -11.46
N GLU A 58 3.35 8.80 -12.34
CA GLU A 58 4.45 9.20 -13.22
C GLU A 58 5.71 9.55 -12.42
N ASN A 59 5.57 10.44 -11.43
CA ASN A 59 6.69 10.85 -10.58
C ASN A 59 7.23 9.68 -9.75
N PHE A 60 6.36 8.76 -9.30
CA PHE A 60 6.77 7.57 -8.58
C PHE A 60 7.61 6.63 -9.46
N ILE A 61 7.18 6.37 -10.69
CA ILE A 61 7.93 5.51 -11.62
C ILE A 61 9.31 6.11 -11.91
N GLU A 62 9.37 7.39 -12.26
CA GLU A 62 10.63 8.06 -12.60
C GLU A 62 11.58 8.18 -11.40
N SER A 63 11.06 8.61 -10.24
CA SER A 63 11.91 8.98 -9.10
C SER A 63 12.26 7.80 -8.19
N ILE A 64 11.39 6.78 -8.15
CA ILE A 64 11.51 5.66 -7.20
C ILE A 64 11.77 4.32 -7.91
N LEU A 65 10.99 3.96 -8.94
CA LEU A 65 11.11 2.63 -9.58
C LEU A 65 12.27 2.50 -10.56
N HIS A 66 12.61 3.57 -11.27
CA HIS A 66 13.67 3.59 -12.29
C HIS A 66 14.93 4.31 -11.84
N ASN A 67 15.05 4.59 -10.55
CA ASN A 67 16.21 5.29 -10.01
C ASN A 67 17.35 4.29 -9.74
N GLU A 68 18.31 4.22 -10.67
CA GLU A 68 19.47 3.32 -10.57
C GLU A 68 20.35 3.56 -9.35
N LYS A 69 20.27 4.76 -8.74
CA LYS A 69 21.00 5.08 -7.50
C LYS A 69 20.29 4.57 -6.24
N ASN A 70 19.07 4.08 -6.37
CA ASN A 70 18.23 3.61 -5.28
C ASN A 70 18.02 2.10 -5.38
N ASP A 71 18.49 1.36 -4.37
CA ASP A 71 18.14 -0.06 -4.24
C ASP A 71 16.69 -0.16 -3.75
N PHE A 72 15.75 -0.19 -4.70
CA PHE A 72 14.32 -0.23 -4.42
C PHE A 72 13.98 -1.29 -3.37
N TRP A 73 14.55 -2.49 -3.47
CA TRP A 73 14.22 -3.61 -2.59
C TRP A 73 14.68 -3.38 -1.15
N LYS A 74 15.87 -2.80 -0.99
CA LYS A 74 16.42 -2.49 0.33
C LYS A 74 15.64 -1.36 1.01
N HIS A 75 15.27 -0.34 0.24
CA HIS A 75 14.64 0.86 0.78
C HIS A 75 13.12 0.73 0.96
N ASN A 76 12.47 -0.23 0.30
CA ASN A 76 11.02 -0.41 0.35
C ASN A 76 10.58 -1.68 1.09
N LEU A 77 11.44 -2.24 1.94
CA LEU A 77 11.13 -3.46 2.70
C LEU A 77 9.86 -3.31 3.55
N ASN A 78 9.71 -2.15 4.18
CA ASN A 78 8.56 -1.77 4.97
C ASN A 78 7.82 -0.62 4.27
N SER A 79 7.27 -0.92 3.10
CA SER A 79 6.45 0.02 2.32
C SER A 79 5.00 -0.43 2.21
N LEU A 80 4.09 0.52 2.40
CA LEU A 80 2.68 0.38 2.10
C LEU A 80 2.35 1.23 0.87
N TYR A 81 1.81 0.59 -0.17
CA TYR A 81 1.37 1.26 -1.40
C TYR A 81 -0.15 1.32 -1.42
N ILE A 82 -0.69 2.52 -1.53
CA ILE A 82 -2.12 2.80 -1.64
C ILE A 82 -2.35 3.44 -3.01
N LEU A 83 -2.96 2.69 -3.93
CA LEU A 83 -3.41 3.23 -5.19
C LEU A 83 -4.76 3.93 -5.00
N ARG A 84 -4.84 5.21 -5.36
CA ARG A 84 -6.07 6.00 -5.34
C ARG A 84 -6.76 5.91 -6.70
N ASP A 85 -8.07 5.67 -6.67
CA ASP A 85 -8.97 5.64 -7.83
C ASP A 85 -8.60 4.66 -8.96
N GLY A 86 -7.62 3.77 -8.73
CA GLY A 86 -7.21 2.75 -9.68
C GLY A 86 -7.68 1.34 -9.32
N ASP A 87 -7.29 0.39 -10.15
CA ASP A 87 -7.59 -1.03 -9.97
C ASP A 87 -6.34 -1.93 -10.02
N TYR A 88 -6.58 -3.24 -10.02
CA TYR A 88 -5.51 -4.22 -9.99
C TYR A 88 -4.66 -4.21 -11.26
N LEU A 89 -5.25 -3.89 -12.41
CA LEU A 89 -4.50 -3.83 -13.67
C LEU A 89 -3.51 -2.68 -13.63
N ASP A 90 -3.92 -1.53 -13.10
CA ASP A 90 -3.05 -0.38 -12.91
C ASP A 90 -1.84 -0.74 -12.03
N LEU A 91 -2.05 -1.41 -10.90
CA LEU A 91 -0.95 -1.88 -10.05
C LEU A 91 0.00 -2.83 -10.78
N HIS A 92 -0.55 -3.75 -11.57
CA HIS A 92 0.27 -4.70 -12.32
C HIS A 92 1.13 -3.97 -13.36
N VAL A 93 0.60 -2.92 -14.00
CA VAL A 93 1.34 -2.09 -14.95
C VAL A 93 2.41 -1.26 -14.24
N ILE A 94 2.07 -0.60 -13.12
CA ILE A 94 3.01 0.25 -12.35
C ILE A 94 4.24 -0.56 -11.90
N PHE A 95 4.02 -1.77 -11.40
CA PHE A 95 5.07 -2.62 -10.85
C PHE A 95 5.56 -3.71 -11.81
N GLU A 96 5.23 -3.64 -13.10
CA GLU A 96 5.69 -4.65 -14.08
C GLU A 96 7.22 -4.71 -14.15
N THR A 97 7.86 -3.55 -14.03
CA THR A 97 9.31 -3.40 -14.07
C THR A 97 9.80 -2.55 -12.90
N ILE A 98 10.83 -3.02 -12.21
CA ILE A 98 11.52 -2.29 -11.12
C ILE A 98 13.01 -2.40 -11.36
N ASN A 99 13.73 -1.27 -11.41
CA ASN A 99 15.17 -1.23 -11.71
C ASN A 99 15.55 -2.11 -12.92
N ASN A 100 14.80 -1.98 -14.03
CA ASN A 100 14.95 -2.74 -15.28
C ASN A 100 14.78 -4.26 -15.15
N ARG A 101 14.21 -4.76 -14.05
CA ARG A 101 13.88 -6.17 -13.86
C ARG A 101 12.38 -6.37 -13.94
N LYS A 102 11.95 -7.38 -14.70
CA LYS A 102 10.55 -7.81 -14.70
C LYS A 102 10.18 -8.34 -13.32
N VAL A 103 9.06 -7.87 -12.79
CA VAL A 103 8.53 -8.28 -11.50
C VAL A 103 7.18 -8.93 -11.72
N GLN A 104 6.95 -10.02 -11.00
CA GLN A 104 5.64 -10.68 -11.01
C GLN A 104 4.82 -10.16 -9.83
N VAL A 105 3.79 -9.37 -10.12
CA VAL A 105 2.81 -8.96 -9.11
C VAL A 105 1.84 -10.13 -8.89
N VAL A 106 1.98 -10.79 -7.74
CA VAL A 106 1.11 -11.91 -7.36
C VAL A 106 0.00 -11.45 -6.43
N ARG A 107 -1.22 -11.97 -6.65
CA ARG A 107 -2.28 -11.86 -5.65
C ARG A 107 -1.96 -12.80 -4.49
N GLY A 108 -2.05 -12.31 -3.26
CA GLY A 108 -2.09 -13.17 -2.08
C GLY A 108 -3.25 -14.15 -2.23
N SER A 109 -2.95 -15.41 -2.50
CA SER A 109 -3.94 -16.49 -2.63
C SER A 109 -3.80 -17.40 -1.43
N SER A 110 -4.69 -17.26 -0.46
CA SER A 110 -4.81 -18.22 0.63
C SER A 110 -5.69 -19.38 0.17
N GLN A 111 -5.12 -20.34 -0.55
CA GLN A 111 -5.67 -21.72 -0.59
C GLN A 111 -5.12 -22.61 0.55
N LYS A 112 -4.26 -22.07 1.43
CA LYS A 112 -3.83 -22.70 2.69
C LYS A 112 -4.16 -21.81 3.88
N SER A 113 -5.45 -21.68 4.19
CA SER A 113 -6.02 -20.80 5.23
C SER A 113 -5.68 -21.18 6.68
N HIS A 114 -4.80 -22.15 6.91
CA HIS A 114 -4.42 -22.57 8.27
C HIS A 114 -3.20 -21.80 8.80
N VAL A 115 -2.42 -21.18 7.91
CA VAL A 115 -1.26 -20.36 8.26
C VAL A 115 -1.36 -19.08 7.47
N VAL A 116 -1.75 -18.00 8.14
CA VAL A 116 -1.72 -16.66 7.56
C VAL A 116 -0.27 -16.39 7.16
N SER A 117 -0.01 -16.20 5.88
CA SER A 117 1.34 -15.88 5.44
C SER A 117 1.79 -14.58 6.14
N PRO A 118 3.09 -14.39 6.45
CA PRO A 118 3.56 -13.17 7.08
C PRO A 118 3.15 -11.90 6.31
N ILE A 119 2.98 -11.99 4.99
CA ILE A 119 2.52 -10.88 4.15
C ILE A 119 1.01 -10.64 4.26
N ASP A 120 0.18 -11.69 4.34
CA ASP A 120 -1.27 -11.56 4.56
C ASP A 120 -1.57 -11.06 5.98
N SER A 121 -0.75 -11.46 6.96
CA SER A 121 -0.83 -10.96 8.33
C SER A 121 -0.46 -9.49 8.38
N ARG A 122 0.66 -9.09 7.75
CA ARG A 122 1.05 -7.68 7.67
C ARG A 122 0.00 -6.83 6.96
N LEU A 123 -0.55 -7.33 5.86
CA LEU A 123 -1.61 -6.64 5.15
C LEU A 123 -2.86 -6.51 6.02
N SER A 124 -3.30 -7.57 6.69
CA SER A 124 -4.44 -7.53 7.60
C SER A 124 -4.21 -6.56 8.77
N CYS A 125 -2.98 -6.54 9.31
CA CYS A 125 -2.56 -5.54 10.29
C CYS A 125 -2.64 -4.13 9.69
N TYR A 126 -2.04 -3.87 8.53
CA TYR A 126 -2.11 -2.56 7.87
C TYR A 126 -3.54 -2.12 7.58
N MET A 127 -4.43 -3.05 7.24
CA MET A 127 -5.84 -2.75 7.05
C MET A 127 -6.53 -2.41 8.36
N MET A 128 -6.33 -3.19 9.42
CA MET A 128 -6.88 -2.86 10.73
C MET A 128 -6.33 -1.53 11.25
N ILE A 129 -5.04 -1.29 11.04
CA ILE A 129 -4.35 -0.03 11.33
C ILE A 129 -5.05 1.16 10.67
N LEU A 130 -5.33 1.07 9.36
CA LEU A 130 -5.93 2.16 8.58
C LEU A 130 -7.34 2.53 9.03
N TYR A 131 -7.97 1.67 9.82
CA TYR A 131 -9.28 1.90 10.41
C TYR A 131 -9.21 2.03 11.94
N ASN A 132 -8.06 2.34 12.53
CA ASN A 132 -7.89 2.44 13.99
C ASN A 132 -8.40 1.20 14.73
N MET A 133 -8.14 0.01 14.19
CA MET A 133 -8.65 -1.27 14.68
C MET A 133 -10.19 -1.38 14.69
N ASN A 134 -10.90 -0.43 14.06
CA ASN A 134 -12.34 -0.47 13.91
C ASN A 134 -12.73 -1.36 12.72
N TYR A 135 -12.96 -2.64 13.02
CA TYR A 135 -13.35 -3.64 12.03
C TYR A 135 -14.61 -3.25 11.26
N GLN A 136 -15.59 -2.63 11.91
CA GLN A 136 -16.83 -2.23 11.27
C GLN A 136 -16.57 -1.15 10.21
N LYS A 137 -15.77 -0.13 10.55
CA LYS A 137 -15.35 0.91 9.60
C LYS A 137 -14.54 0.34 8.44
N PHE A 138 -13.63 -0.62 8.70
CA PHE A 138 -12.90 -1.35 7.66
C PHE A 138 -13.86 -2.08 6.72
N SER A 139 -14.80 -2.84 7.28
CA SER A 139 -15.79 -3.60 6.52
C SER A 139 -16.62 -2.67 5.64
N GLU A 140 -17.13 -1.57 6.18
CA GLU A 140 -18.00 -0.64 5.46
C GLU A 140 -17.30 0.12 4.34
N ASN A 141 -16.02 0.44 4.51
CA ASN A 141 -15.24 1.25 3.55
C ASN A 141 -14.39 0.40 2.60
N ASN A 142 -14.52 -0.93 2.64
CA ASN A 142 -13.81 -1.80 1.72
C ASN A 142 -14.37 -1.63 0.30
N ALA A 143 -13.57 -1.09 -0.62
CA ALA A 143 -14.01 -0.85 -1.99
C ALA A 143 -14.46 -2.13 -2.73
N PHE A 144 -14.02 -3.33 -2.31
CA PHE A 144 -14.50 -4.59 -2.87
C PHE A 144 -16.01 -4.80 -2.70
N ASN A 145 -16.64 -4.17 -1.70
CA ASN A 145 -18.09 -4.21 -1.51
C ASN A 145 -18.84 -3.46 -2.62
N TYR A 146 -18.20 -2.47 -3.23
CA TYR A 146 -18.82 -1.56 -4.20
C TYR A 146 -18.28 -1.74 -5.61
N MET A 147 -17.11 -2.40 -5.75
CA MET A 147 -16.49 -2.67 -7.03
C MET A 147 -17.28 -3.76 -7.79
N ASN A 148 -17.49 -3.56 -9.09
CA ASN A 148 -18.10 -4.58 -9.94
C ASN A 148 -17.21 -5.83 -9.96
N LYS A 149 -17.80 -7.02 -9.73
CA LYS A 149 -17.12 -8.32 -9.76
C LYS A 149 -16.23 -8.52 -10.98
N LYS A 150 -16.63 -8.00 -12.14
CA LYS A 150 -15.85 -8.07 -13.40
C LYS A 150 -14.51 -7.33 -13.34
N ARG A 151 -14.35 -6.35 -12.44
CA ARG A 151 -13.10 -5.58 -12.29
C ARG A 151 -12.03 -6.32 -11.47
N TYR A 152 -12.40 -7.33 -10.70
CA TYR A 152 -11.46 -8.06 -9.85
C TYR A 152 -11.49 -9.59 -10.00
N LEU A 153 -12.53 -10.17 -10.59
CA LEU A 153 -12.52 -11.56 -11.04
C LEU A 153 -12.00 -11.62 -12.48
N PRO A 154 -10.96 -12.42 -12.77
CA PRO A 154 -10.57 -12.66 -14.15
C PRO A 154 -11.75 -13.31 -14.89
N THR A 155 -12.20 -12.64 -15.95
CA THR A 155 -13.17 -13.21 -16.89
C THR A 155 -12.45 -14.23 -17.74
N PHE A 156 -12.80 -15.50 -17.55
CA PHE A 156 -12.50 -16.59 -18.48
C PHE A 156 -13.59 -16.66 -19.55
#